data_AF-A0A0Q4JA91-F1
#
_entry.id   AF-A0A0Q4JA91-F1
#
_cell.length_a   1.000
_cell.length_b   1.000
_cell.length_c   1.000
_cell.angle_alpha   90.00
_cell.angle_beta   90.00
_cell.angle_gamma   90.00
#
_symmetry.space_group_name_H-M   'P 1'
#
loop_
_entity.id
_entity.type
_entity.pdbx_description
1 polymer ?
#
loop_
_entity_poly.entity_id
_entity_poly.type
_entity_poly.pdbx_seq_one_letter_code
_entity_poly.pdbx_strand_id
1 'polypeptide(L)'
;MALDRDIGGIIRKNQELVFRVAGGNGLTLKVISLDSGIPYGTLRSYAGNSGATVMMPLDALYKLVGVIPDELLSVLLPEGRSIVQVPDDIDHDAFEEMCRDYLAEKGKAHRPDSPGGREISGCESASLAVKAVALKVAG
;
A
#
# COMPACT_ATOMS: atom_id res chain seq x y z
N MET A 1 -5.53 -26.14 -4.64
CA MET A 1 -4.62 -26.71 -3.63
C MET A 1 -3.44 -25.76 -3.48
N ALA A 2 -3.48 -24.87 -2.49
CA ALA A 2 -2.38 -23.95 -2.22
C ALA A 2 -1.46 -24.59 -1.18
N LEU A 3 -0.15 -24.52 -1.45
CA LEU A 3 0.91 -25.12 -0.68
C LEU A 3 0.81 -24.80 0.81
N ASP A 4 1.02 -25.83 1.63
CA ASP A 4 1.39 -25.78 3.05
C ASP A 4 2.78 -25.11 3.19
N ARG A 5 2.89 -23.84 2.76
CA ARG A 5 4.04 -22.98 3.03
C ARG A 5 3.95 -22.62 4.50
N ASP A 6 5.08 -22.56 5.20
CA ASP A 6 5.15 -22.04 6.56
C ASP A 6 4.66 -20.58 6.60
N ILE A 7 3.35 -20.41 6.77
CA ILE A 7 2.68 -19.11 6.83
C ILE A 7 3.29 -18.28 7.95
N GLY A 8 3.63 -18.91 9.07
CA GLY A 8 4.32 -18.25 10.18
C GLY A 8 5.68 -17.70 9.78
N GLY A 9 6.46 -18.47 9.01
CA GLY A 9 7.76 -18.05 8.48
C GLY A 9 7.65 -16.87 7.53
N ILE A 10 6.66 -16.87 6.64
CA ILE A 10 6.39 -15.75 5.72
C ILE A 10 6.03 -14.50 6.51
N ILE A 11 5.12 -14.61 7.49
CA ILE A 11 4.69 -13.47 8.29
C ILE A 11 5.85 -12.91 9.11
N ARG A 12 6.67 -13.76 9.76
CA ARG A 12 7.87 -13.30 10.49
C ARG A 12 8.84 -12.53 9.60
N LYS A 13 9.13 -13.06 8.40
CA LYS A 13 10.00 -12.39 7.42
C LYS A 13 9.43 -11.04 6.98
N ASN A 14 8.13 -10.96 6.77
CA ASN A 14 7.47 -9.71 6.38
C ASN A 14 7.46 -8.71 7.53
N GLN A 15 7.24 -9.15 8.78
CA GLN A 15 7.36 -8.30 9.97
C GLN A 15 8.78 -7.70 10.09
N GLU A 16 9.82 -8.51 9.98
CA GLU A 16 11.21 -8.03 10.02
C GLU A 16 11.49 -7.01 8.90
N LEU A 17 10.98 -7.27 7.68
CA LEU A 17 11.10 -6.36 6.55
C LEU A 17 10.43 -5.01 6.85
N VAL A 18 9.20 -5.02 7.39
CA VAL A 18 8.47 -3.82 7.79
C VAL A 18 9.28 -2.98 8.76
N PHE A 19 9.73 -3.56 9.87
CA PHE A 19 10.48 -2.80 10.88
C PHE A 19 11.85 -2.31 10.38
N ARG A 20 12.51 -3.08 9.51
CA ARG A 20 13.77 -2.66 8.89
C ARG A 20 13.58 -1.47 7.95
N VAL A 21 12.57 -1.52 7.09
CA VAL A 21 12.27 -0.43 6.13
C VAL A 21 11.76 0.80 6.88
N ALA A 22 10.94 0.63 7.91
CA ALA A 22 10.51 1.73 8.78
C ALA A 22 11.73 2.43 9.40
N GLY A 23 12.67 1.66 9.97
CA GLY A 23 13.90 2.20 10.53
C GLY A 23 14.77 2.93 9.51
N GLY A 24 14.89 2.40 8.29
CA GLY A 24 15.60 3.06 7.18
C GLY A 24 15.00 4.39 6.74
N ASN A 25 13.71 4.62 7.02
CA ASN A 25 12.99 5.87 6.72
C ASN A 25 12.81 6.78 7.95
N GLY A 26 13.56 6.53 9.04
CA GLY A 26 13.54 7.37 10.25
C GLY A 26 12.50 6.99 11.31
N LEU A 27 11.63 6.00 11.05
CA LEU A 27 10.69 5.45 12.02
C LEU A 27 11.38 4.42 12.91
N THR A 28 12.14 4.91 13.88
CA THR A 28 12.84 4.03 14.84
C THR A 28 11.85 3.30 15.75
N LEU A 29 12.24 2.14 16.28
CA LEU A 29 11.41 1.39 17.24
C LEU A 29 11.04 2.20 18.49
N LYS A 30 11.85 3.21 18.87
CA LYS A 30 11.52 4.11 19.99
C LYS A 30 10.36 5.05 19.64
N VAL A 31 10.38 5.62 18.43
CA VAL A 31 9.30 6.48 17.92
C VAL A 31 8.01 5.65 17.79
N ILE A 32 8.10 4.48 17.16
CA ILE A 32 6.96 3.58 17.04
C ILE A 32 6.41 3.19 18.43
N SER A 33 7.28 2.94 19.41
CA SER A 33 6.85 2.63 20.78
C SER A 33 6.08 3.77 21.43
N LEU A 34 6.54 5.01 21.23
CA LEU A 34 5.90 6.20 21.78
C LEU A 34 4.52 6.41 21.18
N ASP A 35 4.40 6.31 19.85
CA ASP A 35 3.18 6.67 19.12
C ASP A 35 2.13 5.56 19.15
N SER A 36 2.54 4.29 19.11
CA SER A 36 1.62 3.13 19.15
C SER A 36 1.23 2.70 20.56
N GLY A 37 1.97 3.15 21.58
CA GLY A 37 1.86 2.65 22.95
C GLY A 37 2.28 1.18 23.14
N ILE A 38 2.88 0.54 22.12
CA ILE A 38 3.44 -0.80 22.25
C ILE A 38 4.79 -0.70 22.97
N PRO A 39 5.07 -1.49 24.02
CA PRO A 39 6.35 -1.45 24.72
C PRO A 39 7.53 -1.73 23.78
N TYR A 40 8.61 -0.96 23.93
CA TYR A 40 9.82 -1.07 23.10
C TYR A 40 10.39 -2.50 23.04
N GLY A 41 10.38 -3.22 24.17
CA GLY A 41 10.82 -4.62 24.22
C GLY A 41 9.97 -5.55 23.36
N THR A 42 8.66 -5.33 23.32
CA THR A 42 7.71 -6.06 22.48
C THR A 42 7.97 -5.78 21.00
N LEU A 43 8.15 -4.51 20.62
CA LEU A 43 8.50 -4.12 19.26
C LEU A 43 9.83 -4.72 18.80
N ARG A 44 10.84 -4.79 19.68
CA ARG A 44 12.10 -5.49 19.37
C ARG A 44 11.88 -6.96 19.06
N SER A 45 10.97 -7.62 19.75
CA SER A 45 10.62 -9.03 19.48
C SER A 45 9.88 -9.20 18.15
N TYR A 46 9.02 -8.25 17.76
CA TYR A 46 8.38 -8.26 16.44
C TYR A 46 9.34 -7.96 15.30
N ALA A 47 10.37 -7.16 15.55
CA ALA A 47 11.40 -6.80 14.59
C ALA A 47 12.53 -7.85 14.45
N GLY A 48 12.47 -8.96 15.19
CA GLY A 48 13.55 -9.96 15.20
C GLY A 48 14.83 -9.53 15.94
N ASN A 49 14.79 -8.40 16.66
CA ASN A 49 15.94 -7.83 17.37
C ASN A 49 16.19 -8.47 18.76
N SER A 50 15.38 -9.47 19.14
CA SER A 50 15.43 -10.15 20.44
C SER A 50 15.66 -11.67 20.31
N GLY A 51 16.07 -12.16 19.14
CA GLY A 51 16.19 -13.58 18.84
C GLY A 51 15.13 -14.03 17.84
N ALA A 52 14.39 -15.11 18.14
CA ALA A 52 13.31 -15.56 17.27
C ALA A 52 12.21 -14.51 17.17
N THR A 53 11.84 -14.14 15.94
CA THR A 53 10.77 -13.17 15.67
C THR A 53 9.45 -13.68 16.21
N VAL A 54 8.86 -12.89 17.12
CA VAL A 54 7.56 -13.19 17.70
C VAL A 54 6.47 -12.73 16.73
N MET A 55 5.49 -13.61 16.51
CA MET A 55 4.32 -13.28 15.69
C MET A 55 3.54 -12.15 16.34
N MET A 56 3.31 -11.08 15.59
CA MET A 56 2.53 -9.95 16.07
C MET A 56 1.05 -10.35 16.14
N PRO A 57 0.38 -10.18 17.29
CA PRO A 57 -1.06 -10.38 17.39
C PRO A 57 -1.81 -9.26 16.66
N LEU A 58 -3.06 -9.51 16.28
CA LEU A 58 -3.84 -8.58 15.45
C LEU A 58 -4.07 -7.23 16.13
N ASP A 59 -4.23 -7.19 17.45
CA ASP A 59 -4.37 -5.94 18.22
C ASP A 59 -3.14 -5.03 18.12
N ALA A 60 -1.94 -5.63 18.01
CA ALA A 60 -0.73 -4.86 17.77
C ALA A 60 -0.69 -4.30 16.34
N LEU A 61 -1.23 -4.99 15.32
CA LEU A 61 -1.40 -4.41 13.99
C LEU A 61 -2.31 -3.17 14.03
N TYR A 62 -3.44 -3.23 14.74
CA TYR A 62 -4.35 -2.08 14.89
C TYR A 62 -3.66 -0.87 15.53
N LYS A 63 -2.77 -1.08 16.51
CA LYS A 63 -2.00 0.00 17.15
C LYS A 63 -0.92 0.61 16.25
N LEU A 64 -0.52 -0.08 15.18
CA LEU A 64 0.47 0.42 14.22
C LEU A 64 -0.16 1.18 13.06
N VAL A 65 -1.47 1.02 12.81
CA VAL A 65 -2.21 1.81 11.81
C VAL A 65 -2.13 3.29 12.19
N GLY A 66 -1.76 4.14 11.22
CA GLY A 66 -1.51 5.57 11.43
C GLY A 66 -0.17 5.92 12.09
N VAL A 67 0.60 4.93 12.56
CA VAL A 67 1.96 5.11 13.10
C VAL A 67 3.01 4.68 12.07
N ILE A 68 2.78 3.54 11.43
CA ILE A 68 3.57 3.06 10.30
C ILE A 68 2.76 3.30 9.02
N PRO A 69 3.38 3.76 7.92
CA PRO A 69 2.69 3.96 6.64
C PRO A 69 1.92 2.71 6.19
N ASP A 70 0.70 2.92 5.69
CA ASP A 70 -0.20 1.83 5.28
C ASP A 70 0.39 0.98 4.15
N GLU A 71 1.16 1.58 3.24
CA GLU A 71 1.88 0.88 2.18
C GLU A 71 2.90 -0.10 2.75
N LEU A 72 3.52 0.26 3.88
CA LEU A 72 4.49 -0.59 4.54
C LEU A 72 3.80 -1.68 5.36
N LEU A 73 2.71 -1.36 6.08
CA LEU A 73 1.91 -2.39 6.78
C LEU A 73 1.28 -3.39 5.81
N SER A 74 0.98 -2.98 4.58
CA SER A 74 0.47 -3.85 3.51
C SER A 74 1.40 -5.01 3.16
N VAL A 75 2.70 -4.90 3.46
CA VAL A 75 3.68 -6.00 3.30
C VAL A 75 3.36 -7.20 4.18
N LEU A 76 2.60 -7.02 5.26
CA LEU A 76 2.14 -8.10 6.13
C LEU A 76 1.02 -8.94 5.48
N LEU A 77 0.36 -8.41 4.45
CA LEU A 77 -0.78 -9.05 3.80
C LEU A 77 -0.33 -9.98 2.65
N PRO A 78 -1.19 -10.93 2.25
CA PRO A 78 -0.96 -11.73 1.05
C PRO A 78 -0.86 -10.87 -0.22
N GLU A 79 -0.23 -11.43 -1.24
CA GLU A 79 -0.10 -10.80 -2.55
C GLU A 79 -1.45 -10.31 -3.09
N GLY A 80 -1.44 -9.12 -3.70
CA GLY A 80 -2.64 -8.50 -4.26
C GLY A 80 -3.50 -7.73 -3.27
N ARG A 81 -3.21 -7.78 -1.96
CA ARG A 81 -3.91 -7.02 -0.91
C ARG A 81 -3.13 -5.79 -0.47
N SER A 82 -3.85 -4.77 -0.01
CA SER A 82 -3.30 -3.54 0.55
C SER A 82 -4.19 -3.05 1.68
N ILE A 83 -3.58 -2.47 2.70
CA ILE A 83 -4.22 -1.56 3.63
C ILE A 83 -4.29 -0.21 2.91
N VAL A 84 -5.48 0.39 2.91
CA VAL A 84 -5.72 1.72 2.37
C VAL A 84 -6.64 2.43 3.34
N GLN A 85 -6.37 3.71 3.57
CA GLN A 85 -7.33 4.57 4.24
C GLN A 85 -8.57 4.69 3.34
N VAL A 86 -9.73 4.34 3.89
CA VAL A 86 -11.00 4.62 3.23
C VAL A 86 -11.33 6.08 3.53
N PRO A 87 -11.61 6.93 2.52
CA PRO A 87 -12.06 8.29 2.77
C PRO A 87 -13.33 8.29 3.62
N ASP A 88 -13.36 9.14 4.65
CA ASP A 88 -14.54 9.28 5.51
C ASP A 88 -15.75 9.84 4.72
N ASP A 89 -15.48 10.68 3.72
CA ASP A 89 -16.45 11.24 2.77
C ASP A 89 -15.85 11.33 1.37
N ILE A 90 -16.70 11.32 0.34
CA ILE A 90 -16.30 11.62 -1.04
C ILE A 90 -16.34 13.13 -1.22
N ASP A 91 -15.17 13.72 -1.48
CA ASP A 91 -15.10 15.07 -2.03
C ASP A 91 -15.59 15.03 -3.48
N HIS A 92 -16.86 15.36 -3.67
CA HIS A 92 -17.51 15.32 -4.98
C HIS A 92 -16.93 16.33 -5.96
N ASP A 93 -16.40 17.45 -5.48
CA ASP A 93 -15.81 18.49 -6.32
C ASP A 93 -14.45 18.04 -6.83
N ALA A 94 -13.60 17.50 -5.93
CA ALA A 94 -12.32 16.92 -6.33
C ALA A 94 -12.51 15.72 -7.29
N PHE A 95 -13.54 14.89 -7.05
CA PHE A 95 -13.87 13.78 -7.94
C PHE A 95 -14.34 14.26 -9.32
N GLU A 96 -15.16 15.32 -9.38
CA GLU A 96 -15.58 15.95 -10.63
C GLU A 96 -14.37 16.48 -11.41
N GLU A 97 -13.47 17.21 -10.74
CA GLU A 97 -12.26 17.76 -11.34
C GLU A 97 -11.41 16.66 -11.96
N MET A 98 -11.12 15.59 -11.21
CA MET A 98 -10.38 14.43 -11.73
C MET A 98 -11.06 13.81 -12.95
N CYS A 99 -12.39 13.71 -12.94
CA CYS A 99 -13.17 13.17 -14.05
C CYS A 99 -13.08 14.06 -15.30
N ARG A 100 -13.19 15.38 -15.15
CA ARG A 100 -13.01 16.33 -16.26
C ARG A 100 -11.59 16.24 -16.84
N ASP A 101 -10.60 16.13 -15.97
CA ASP A 101 -9.20 16.01 -16.35
C ASP A 101 -8.91 14.75 -17.16
N TYR A 102 -9.44 13.62 -16.71
CA TYR A 102 -9.35 12.35 -17.44
C TYR A 102 -10.06 12.43 -18.79
N LEU A 103 -11.29 12.97 -18.83
CA LEU A 103 -12.08 13.11 -20.05
C LEU A 103 -11.39 14.02 -21.08
N ALA A 104 -10.78 15.11 -20.64
CA ALA A 104 -10.02 16.00 -21.50
C ALA A 104 -8.82 15.28 -22.14
N GLU A 105 -8.07 14.51 -21.35
CA GLU A 105 -6.92 13.75 -21.86
C GLU A 105 -7.34 12.62 -22.80
N LYS A 106 -8.42 11.90 -22.47
CA LYS A 106 -9.03 10.90 -23.36
C LYS A 106 -9.47 11.53 -24.68
N GLY A 107 -10.06 12.72 -24.64
CA GLY A 107 -10.48 13.45 -25.84
C GLY A 107 -9.30 13.81 -26.76
N LYS A 108 -8.13 14.13 -26.20
CA LYS A 108 -6.90 14.37 -26.98
C LYS A 108 -6.30 13.10 -27.58
N ALA A 109 -6.43 11.98 -26.86
CA ALA A 109 -5.89 10.68 -27.25
C ALA A 109 -6.78 9.94 -28.27
N HIS A 110 -8.08 10.22 -28.31
CA HIS A 110 -9.03 9.54 -29.19
C HIS A 110 -9.56 10.50 -30.26
N ARG A 111 -8.70 10.92 -31.19
CA ARG A 111 -9.07 11.82 -32.30
C ARG A 111 -8.22 11.54 -33.55
N PRO A 112 -8.74 11.76 -34.77
CA PRO A 112 -8.07 11.33 -36.00
C PRO A 112 -6.63 11.83 -36.18
N ASP A 113 -6.27 12.96 -35.58
CA ASP A 113 -4.97 13.61 -35.60
C ASP A 113 -4.03 13.17 -34.47
N SER A 114 -4.47 12.28 -33.57
CA SER A 114 -3.65 11.74 -32.50
C SER A 114 -2.75 10.58 -33.01
N PRO A 115 -1.67 10.23 -32.29
CA PRO A 115 -0.78 9.12 -32.66
C PRO A 115 -1.49 7.77 -32.93
N GLY A 116 -2.55 7.45 -32.18
CA GLY A 116 -3.38 6.26 -32.41
C GLY A 116 -4.61 6.51 -33.31
N GLY A 117 -4.88 7.78 -33.67
CA GLY A 117 -6.08 8.18 -34.36
C GLY A 117 -7.33 7.94 -33.52
N ARG A 118 -8.22 7.06 -33.98
CA ARG A 118 -9.38 6.64 -33.17
C ARG A 118 -9.05 5.52 -32.19
N GLU A 119 -7.92 4.86 -32.36
CA GLU A 119 -7.42 3.89 -31.39
C GLU A 119 -6.50 4.58 -30.37
N ILE A 120 -6.24 3.91 -29.24
CA ILE A 120 -5.31 4.39 -28.24
C ILE A 120 -3.95 3.71 -28.44
N SER A 121 -2.93 4.50 -28.77
CA SER A 121 -1.53 4.05 -28.88
C SER A 121 -0.84 3.89 -27.52
N GLY A 122 0.37 3.31 -27.52
CA GLY A 122 1.12 3.06 -26.28
C GLY A 122 1.45 4.31 -25.46
N CYS A 123 1.78 5.43 -26.11
CA CYS A 123 2.08 6.68 -25.41
C CYS A 123 0.81 7.36 -24.85
N GLU A 124 -0.32 7.23 -25.54
CA GLU A 124 -1.62 7.72 -25.08
C GLU A 124 -2.14 6.88 -23.89
N SER A 125 -1.97 5.57 -23.95
CA SER A 125 -2.29 4.66 -22.85
C SER A 125 -1.47 4.98 -21.60
N ALA A 126 -0.16 5.21 -21.75
CA ALA A 126 0.70 5.63 -20.64
C ALA A 126 0.24 6.96 -20.02
N SER A 127 -0.17 7.93 -20.85
CA SER A 127 -0.65 9.23 -20.38
C SER A 127 -1.98 9.12 -19.62
N LEU A 128 -2.89 8.27 -20.10
CA LEU A 128 -4.15 7.97 -19.42
C LEU A 128 -3.96 7.21 -18.11
N ALA A 129 -2.98 6.30 -18.05
CA ALA A 129 -2.66 5.51 -16.87
C ALA A 129 -2.11 6.34 -15.70
N VAL A 130 -1.58 7.54 -15.96
CA VAL A 130 -1.19 8.49 -14.89
C VAL A 130 -2.43 9.16 -14.27
N LYS A 131 -3.52 9.31 -15.03
CA LYS A 131 -4.75 9.99 -14.59
C LYS A 131 -5.83 9.04 -14.06
N ALA A 132 -5.70 7.73 -14.29
CA ALA A 132 -6.64 6.73 -13.81
C ALA A 132 -5.88 5.50 -13.32
N VAL A 133 -6.32 4.95 -12.19
CA VAL A 133 -5.76 3.70 -11.64
C VAL A 133 -6.52 2.51 -12.21
N ALA A 134 -5.81 1.49 -12.67
CA ALA A 134 -6.43 0.23 -13.07
C ALA A 134 -7.12 -0.42 -11.87
N LEU A 135 -8.42 -0.69 -11.99
CA LEU A 135 -9.13 -1.51 -11.02
C LEU A 135 -8.58 -2.94 -11.09
N LYS A 136 -8.13 -3.47 -9.96
CA LYS A 136 -7.83 -4.91 -9.86
C LYS A 136 -9.16 -5.66 -9.92
N VAL A 137 -9.26 -6.62 -10.83
CA VAL A 137 -10.40 -7.55 -10.88
C VAL A 137 -10.46 -8.28 -9.53
N ALA A 138 -11.62 -8.23 -8.88
CA ALA A 138 -11.92 -9.08 -7.74
C ALA A 138 -12.08 -10.52 -8.26
N GLY A 139 -10.99 -11.28 -8.21
CA GLY A 139 -10.98 -12.73 -8.43
C GLY A 139 -11.19 -13.49 -7.13
#